data_AF-A0AA37T711-F1
#
_entry.id   AF-A0AA37T711-F1
#
_cell.length_a   1.000
_cell.length_b   1.000
_cell.length_c   1.000
_cell.angle_alpha   90.00
_cell.angle_beta   90.00
_cell.angle_gamma   90.00
#
_symmetry.space_group_name_H-M   'P 1'
#
loop_
_entity.id
_entity.type
_entity.pdbx_description
1 polymer ?
#
loop_
_entity_poly.entity_id
_entity_poly.type
_entity_poly.pdbx_seq_one_letter_code
_entity_poly.pdbx_strand_id
1 'polypeptide(L)'
;MIILPTEKKIDWKKPPVVLCVLVLLNLLVFMLYQWGDSRRMETALEIYRTHELLNVEWKPYQDYWLRYHDSPIEDIIEYRESFPEEFTLELMFDQRFYEFLEENLTLYKPAGGVKQWQLAREEVNAAVNKVSSRAFGLSVDNLSVVSLISHQFLHGGVGHLLGNLLFLIVCGFAVEAALGHGRFLALYIVSGAAGGLFYCLFASLTKENATPLVGASGAISGVMAMYCMLFQLRKIEFFYFIFVLVGYFRAPALAILPVYIGSELLQWLTTSDSNVAYSAHLGGFLAGGVGVLLVQYYDKHAIDQEYIEEDQSVDDYLVALDRVYRTIADYRFESARKLVADMIETHGQKSELMSIQLNIMVAIGGTSLKDYLLKNIHSRQKGTRLGKAQAKLWRSLSERERASISPADQVSMAVRILDACDVELSESIFTYLKARQPHEASLAKLARKLAWYYEREGILHKKNEYNRLADELMGGFVR
;
A
#
# COMPACT_ATOMS: atom_id res chain seq x y z
N MET A 1 -2.33 -5.39 -16.72
CA MET A 1 -0.95 -5.34 -16.17
C MET A 1 -0.90 -4.25 -15.12
N ILE A 2 -0.35 -4.53 -13.94
CA ILE A 2 -0.19 -3.55 -12.86
C ILE A 2 1.30 -3.41 -12.57
N ILE A 3 1.82 -2.18 -12.52
CA ILE A 3 3.19 -1.86 -12.11
C ILE A 3 3.09 -0.73 -11.09
N LEU A 4 3.54 -0.96 -9.86
CA LEU A 4 3.35 -0.05 -8.73
C LEU A 4 4.66 0.14 -7.96
N PRO A 5 5.08 1.37 -7.65
CA PRO A 5 6.24 1.58 -6.78
C PRO A 5 5.96 1.09 -5.35
N THR A 6 6.91 0.37 -4.76
CA THR A 6 6.81 -0.22 -3.39
C THR A 6 7.97 0.14 -2.47
N GLU A 7 8.95 0.93 -2.92
CA GLU A 7 10.17 1.24 -2.15
C GLU A 7 9.88 1.98 -0.83
N LYS A 8 8.88 2.88 -0.81
CA LYS A 8 8.52 3.64 0.39
C LYS A 8 7.42 2.94 1.16
N LYS A 9 7.55 2.94 2.49
CA LYS A 9 6.51 2.53 3.44
C LYS A 9 5.88 3.78 4.05
N ILE A 10 4.68 3.63 4.63
CA ILE A 10 4.02 4.71 5.36
C ILE A 10 4.89 5.07 6.57
N ASP A 11 5.42 6.30 6.57
CA ASP A 11 6.10 6.87 7.72
C ASP A 11 5.07 7.52 8.65
N TRP A 12 4.79 6.88 9.79
CA TRP A 12 3.85 7.40 10.78
C TRP A 12 4.35 8.64 11.53
N LYS A 13 5.64 9.02 11.39
CA LYS A 13 6.12 10.34 11.83
C LYS A 13 5.63 11.45 10.90
N LYS A 14 5.31 11.12 9.66
CA LYS A 14 4.74 12.00 8.61
C LYS A 14 3.45 11.39 8.06
N PRO A 15 2.40 11.30 8.89
CA PRO A 15 1.18 10.57 8.51
C PRO A 15 0.54 11.18 7.27
N PRO A 16 0.05 10.38 6.31
CA PRO A 16 -0.52 10.90 5.07
C PRO A 16 -1.98 11.35 5.26
N VAL A 17 -2.16 12.42 6.06
CA VAL A 17 -3.48 12.91 6.51
C VAL A 17 -4.33 13.35 5.32
N VAL A 18 -3.78 14.14 4.40
CA VAL A 18 -4.51 14.68 3.26
C VAL A 18 -4.87 13.54 2.30
N LEU A 19 -3.96 12.61 2.04
CA LEU A 19 -4.27 11.41 1.27
C LEU A 19 -5.46 10.67 1.88
N CYS A 20 -5.43 10.39 3.19
CA CYS A 20 -6.53 9.71 3.87
C CYS A 20 -7.85 10.47 3.74
N VAL A 21 -7.82 11.80 3.85
CA VAL A 21 -9.00 12.66 3.64
C VAL A 21 -9.51 12.57 2.20
N LEU A 22 -8.63 12.65 1.20
CA LEU A 22 -9.01 12.53 -0.21
C LEU A 22 -9.61 11.16 -0.51
N VAL A 23 -9.00 10.08 -0.03
CA VAL A 23 -9.53 8.71 -0.17
C VAL A 23 -10.91 8.61 0.47
N LEU A 24 -11.07 9.07 1.71
CA LEU A 24 -12.34 9.04 2.42
C LEU A 24 -13.41 9.88 1.70
N LEU A 25 -13.06 11.07 1.22
CA LEU A 25 -13.99 11.94 0.50
C LEU A 25 -14.50 11.28 -0.78
N ASN A 26 -13.61 10.67 -1.56
CA ASN A 26 -13.98 9.93 -2.77
C ASN A 26 -14.92 8.75 -2.44
N LEU A 27 -14.63 7.99 -1.38
CA LEU A 27 -15.51 6.92 -0.90
C LEU A 27 -16.88 7.44 -0.47
N LEU A 28 -16.93 8.54 0.29
CA LEU A 28 -18.18 9.13 0.77
C LEU A 28 -19.03 9.68 -0.38
N VAL A 29 -18.44 10.42 -1.31
CA VAL A 29 -19.14 10.93 -2.50
C VAL A 29 -19.71 9.77 -3.31
N PHE A 30 -18.92 8.73 -3.55
CA PHE A 30 -19.39 7.58 -4.31
C PHE A 30 -20.53 6.83 -3.60
N MET A 31 -20.34 6.48 -2.33
CA MET A 31 -21.28 5.64 -1.58
C MET A 31 -22.56 6.37 -1.18
N LEU A 32 -22.46 7.63 -0.74
CA LEU A 32 -23.61 8.37 -0.22
C LEU A 32 -24.36 9.14 -1.30
N TYR A 33 -23.69 9.54 -2.38
CA TYR A 33 -24.28 10.36 -3.42
C TYR A 33 -24.42 9.63 -4.77
N GLN A 34 -23.33 9.09 -5.33
CA GLN A 34 -23.36 8.49 -6.68
C GLN A 34 -24.03 7.12 -6.74
N TRP A 35 -24.08 6.37 -5.63
CA TRP A 35 -24.73 5.05 -5.58
C TRP A 35 -26.19 5.07 -6.06
N GLY A 36 -26.87 6.22 -5.94
CA GLY A 36 -28.25 6.41 -6.41
C GLY A 36 -28.39 6.74 -7.90
N ASP A 37 -27.30 6.94 -8.65
CA ASP A 37 -27.37 7.44 -10.03
C ASP A 37 -28.08 6.50 -10.99
N SER A 38 -27.90 5.18 -10.87
CA SER A 38 -28.61 4.22 -11.71
C SER A 38 -30.13 4.37 -11.58
N ARG A 39 -30.62 4.59 -10.35
CA ARG A 39 -32.05 4.82 -10.10
C ARG A 39 -32.52 6.18 -10.61
N ARG A 40 -31.69 7.23 -10.50
CA ARG A 40 -31.99 8.56 -11.06
C ARG A 40 -32.09 8.50 -12.58
N MET A 41 -31.19 7.73 -13.22
CA MET A 41 -31.18 7.50 -14.65
C MET A 41 -32.45 6.75 -15.10
N GLU A 42 -32.79 5.66 -14.42
CA GLU A 42 -34.00 4.88 -14.70
C GLU A 42 -35.26 5.75 -14.56
N THR A 43 -35.30 6.61 -13.55
CA THR A 43 -36.41 7.57 -13.36
C THR A 43 -36.51 8.55 -14.54
N ALA A 44 -35.37 9.11 -15.00
CA ALA A 44 -35.37 10.01 -16.15
C ALA A 44 -35.82 9.31 -17.44
N LEU A 45 -35.36 8.07 -17.67
CA LEU A 45 -35.74 7.27 -18.82
C LEU A 45 -37.24 6.93 -18.80
N GLU A 46 -37.78 6.61 -17.63
CA GLU A 46 -39.21 6.31 -17.47
C GLU A 46 -40.09 7.54 -17.74
N ILE A 47 -39.69 8.73 -17.26
CA ILE A 47 -40.38 9.99 -17.57
C ILE A 47 -40.36 10.23 -19.09
N TYR A 48 -39.21 10.04 -19.73
CA TYR A 48 -39.05 10.25 -21.17
C TYR A 48 -39.94 9.29 -21.99
N ARG A 49 -40.04 8.03 -21.57
CA ARG A 49 -40.92 7.00 -22.17
C ARG A 49 -42.41 7.31 -21.96
N THR A 50 -42.79 7.70 -20.75
CA THR A 50 -44.18 8.01 -20.40
C THR A 50 -44.75 9.14 -21.25
N HIS A 51 -43.92 10.12 -21.58
CA HIS A 51 -44.29 11.23 -22.46
C HIS A 51 -44.15 10.91 -23.96
N GLU A 52 -43.74 9.69 -24.32
CA GLU A 52 -43.51 9.23 -25.70
C GLU A 52 -42.61 10.17 -26.51
N LEU A 53 -41.65 10.84 -25.85
CA LEU A 53 -40.86 11.91 -26.45
C LEU A 53 -40.04 11.43 -27.65
N LEU A 54 -39.58 10.18 -27.65
CA LEU A 54 -38.86 9.61 -28.79
C LEU A 54 -39.67 9.66 -30.09
N ASN A 55 -40.99 9.44 -30.03
CA ASN A 55 -41.85 9.47 -31.21
C ASN A 55 -41.89 10.87 -31.85
N VAL A 56 -41.74 11.90 -31.01
CA VAL A 56 -41.73 13.31 -31.40
C VAL A 56 -40.34 13.75 -31.86
N GLU A 57 -39.31 13.35 -31.13
CA GLU A 57 -37.93 13.82 -31.30
C GLU A 57 -37.16 13.06 -32.39
N TRP A 58 -37.61 11.86 -32.79
CA TRP A 58 -36.88 11.03 -33.75
C TRP A 58 -36.69 11.67 -35.13
N LYS A 59 -37.76 12.24 -35.71
CA LYS A 59 -37.65 12.88 -37.03
C LYS A 59 -36.76 14.14 -37.00
N PRO A 60 -36.90 15.05 -36.02
CA PRO A 60 -35.93 16.12 -35.82
C PRO A 60 -34.49 15.61 -35.63
N TYR A 61 -34.29 14.51 -34.89
CA TYR A 61 -32.96 13.96 -34.67
C TYR A 61 -32.31 13.46 -35.95
N GLN A 62 -33.07 12.83 -36.85
CA GLN A 62 -32.59 12.46 -38.18
C GLN A 62 -32.09 13.66 -38.98
N ASP A 63 -32.82 14.78 -38.94
CA ASP A 63 -32.44 15.99 -39.67
C ASP A 63 -31.23 16.69 -39.01
N TYR A 64 -31.13 16.65 -37.69
CA TYR A 64 -29.95 17.08 -36.93
C TYR A 64 -28.73 16.21 -37.29
N TRP A 65 -28.88 14.90 -37.32
CA TRP A 65 -27.82 13.96 -37.69
C TRP A 65 -27.26 14.27 -39.08
N LEU A 66 -28.12 14.36 -40.09
CA LEU A 66 -27.74 14.67 -41.47
C LEU A 66 -27.06 16.05 -41.65
N ARG A 67 -27.29 16.99 -40.73
CA ARG A 67 -26.72 18.33 -40.80
C ARG A 67 -25.37 18.45 -40.11
N TYR A 68 -25.17 17.71 -39.02
CA TYR A 68 -24.03 17.89 -38.12
C TYR A 68 -23.10 16.68 -38.02
N HIS A 69 -23.44 15.54 -38.64
CA HIS A 69 -22.63 14.33 -38.66
C HIS A 69 -22.30 13.94 -40.11
N ASP A 70 -21.07 13.46 -40.32
CA ASP A 70 -20.60 13.00 -41.63
C ASP A 70 -21.00 11.54 -41.93
N SER A 71 -21.49 10.80 -40.92
CA SER A 71 -21.89 9.39 -41.06
C SER A 71 -23.26 9.23 -41.75
N PRO A 72 -23.46 8.15 -42.52
CA PRO A 72 -24.76 7.78 -43.09
C PRO A 72 -25.88 7.74 -42.03
N ILE A 73 -27.12 8.01 -42.48
CA ILE A 73 -28.29 7.92 -41.59
C ILE A 73 -28.69 6.48 -41.28
N GLU A 74 -28.31 5.54 -42.15
CA GLU A 74 -28.54 4.12 -41.97
C GLU A 74 -27.85 3.60 -40.70
N ASP A 75 -26.64 4.08 -40.39
CA ASP A 75 -25.88 3.69 -39.21
C ASP A 75 -26.64 4.02 -37.91
N ILE A 76 -27.26 5.22 -37.85
CA ILE A 76 -27.98 5.65 -36.65
C ILE A 76 -29.35 4.97 -36.53
N ILE A 77 -29.96 4.59 -37.66
CA ILE A 77 -31.18 3.76 -37.67
C ILE A 77 -30.85 2.36 -37.14
N GLU A 78 -29.81 1.72 -37.66
CA GLU A 78 -29.37 0.38 -37.22
C GLU A 78 -28.97 0.40 -35.75
N TYR A 79 -28.28 1.45 -35.29
CA TYR A 79 -27.91 1.61 -33.88
C TYR A 79 -29.13 1.69 -32.97
N ARG A 80 -30.13 2.52 -33.33
CA ARG A 80 -31.40 2.62 -32.57
C ARG A 80 -32.16 1.29 -32.53
N GLU A 81 -32.18 0.54 -33.62
CA GLU A 81 -32.88 -0.75 -33.68
C GLU A 81 -32.17 -1.84 -32.88
N SER A 82 -30.83 -1.82 -32.88
CA SER A 82 -30.00 -2.78 -32.18
C SER A 82 -29.89 -2.48 -30.68
N PHE A 83 -29.89 -1.20 -30.30
CA PHE A 83 -29.64 -0.70 -28.93
C PHE A 83 -30.62 0.42 -28.55
N PRO A 84 -31.93 0.11 -28.44
CA PRO A 84 -32.97 1.14 -28.29
C PRO A 84 -32.88 1.90 -26.96
N GLU A 85 -32.41 1.27 -25.88
CA GLU A 85 -32.29 1.94 -24.58
C GLU A 85 -31.07 2.86 -24.54
N GLU A 86 -29.93 2.36 -25.00
CA GLU A 86 -28.67 3.11 -25.10
C GLU A 86 -28.82 4.31 -26.02
N PHE A 87 -29.43 4.11 -27.19
CA PHE A 87 -29.77 5.20 -28.10
C PHE A 87 -30.64 6.26 -27.43
N THR A 88 -31.67 5.84 -26.68
CA THR A 88 -32.57 6.78 -26.00
C THR A 88 -31.82 7.57 -24.93
N LEU A 89 -30.93 6.93 -24.17
CA LEU A 89 -30.09 7.58 -23.17
C LEU A 89 -29.12 8.58 -23.80
N GLU A 90 -28.46 8.23 -24.91
CA GLU A 90 -27.59 9.14 -25.64
C GLU A 90 -28.35 10.36 -26.14
N LEU A 91 -29.50 10.15 -26.79
CA LEU A 91 -30.38 11.21 -27.27
C LEU A 91 -30.85 12.13 -26.14
N MET A 92 -31.22 11.55 -24.98
CA MET A 92 -31.63 12.31 -23.81
C MET A 92 -30.52 13.22 -23.28
N PHE A 93 -29.26 12.82 -23.47
CA PHE A 93 -28.08 13.51 -22.97
C PHE A 93 -27.45 14.44 -24.03
N ASP A 94 -27.90 14.42 -25.28
CA ASP A 94 -27.39 15.32 -26.32
C ASP A 94 -27.93 16.75 -26.13
N GLN A 95 -27.08 17.60 -25.53
CA GLN A 95 -27.39 19.01 -25.28
C GLN A 95 -27.49 19.83 -26.58
N ARG A 96 -26.64 19.54 -27.57
CA ARG A 96 -26.66 20.24 -28.87
C ARG A 96 -27.92 19.90 -29.64
N PHE A 97 -28.35 18.65 -29.57
CA PHE A 97 -29.64 18.24 -30.13
C PHE A 97 -30.82 18.91 -29.41
N TYR A 98 -30.77 19.02 -28.08
CA TYR A 98 -31.80 19.72 -27.33
C TYR A 98 -31.91 21.20 -27.72
N GLU A 99 -30.79 21.91 -27.88
CA GLU A 99 -30.75 23.29 -28.39
C GLU A 99 -31.31 23.39 -29.82
N PHE A 100 -30.93 22.45 -30.70
CA PHE A 100 -31.49 22.35 -32.04
C PHE A 100 -33.02 22.18 -32.01
N LEU A 101 -33.53 21.35 -31.11
CA LEU A 101 -34.97 21.15 -30.92
C LEU A 101 -35.66 22.44 -30.47
N GLU A 102 -35.14 23.13 -29.44
CA GLU A 102 -35.75 24.37 -28.95
C GLU A 102 -35.93 25.43 -30.07
N GLU A 103 -34.97 25.52 -30.98
CA GLU A 103 -35.02 26.45 -32.11
C GLU A 103 -35.93 25.99 -33.25
N ASN A 104 -36.02 24.67 -33.50
CA ASN A 104 -36.61 24.14 -34.74
C ASN A 104 -37.92 23.36 -34.55
N LEU A 105 -38.33 23.05 -33.31
CA LEU A 105 -39.46 22.13 -33.06
C LEU A 105 -40.80 22.59 -33.66
N THR A 106 -41.00 23.91 -33.79
CA THR A 106 -42.19 24.48 -34.44
C THR A 106 -42.38 23.99 -35.88
N LEU A 107 -41.29 23.66 -36.59
CA LEU A 107 -41.31 23.13 -37.96
C LEU A 107 -41.88 21.72 -38.03
N TYR A 108 -41.74 20.95 -36.95
CA TYR A 108 -42.10 19.52 -36.88
C TYR A 108 -43.51 19.26 -36.38
N LYS A 109 -44.22 20.30 -35.92
CA LYS A 109 -45.63 20.24 -35.48
C LYS A 109 -45.91 19.05 -34.55
N PRO A 110 -45.26 18.99 -33.38
CA PRO A 110 -45.44 17.87 -32.44
C PRO A 110 -46.91 17.73 -32.02
N ALA A 111 -47.37 16.48 -31.87
CA ALA A 111 -48.70 16.19 -31.34
C ALA A 111 -48.83 16.81 -29.94
N GLY A 112 -49.92 17.55 -29.69
CA GLY A 112 -50.10 18.30 -28.44
C GLY A 112 -49.47 19.71 -28.41
N GLY A 113 -48.67 20.05 -29.43
CA GLY A 113 -48.05 21.36 -29.60
C GLY A 113 -46.75 21.55 -28.82
N VAL A 114 -45.99 22.58 -29.19
CA VAL A 114 -44.64 22.86 -28.64
C VAL A 114 -44.63 23.02 -27.13
N LYS A 115 -45.66 23.64 -26.55
CA LYS A 115 -45.75 23.86 -25.10
C LYS A 115 -45.87 22.55 -24.31
N GLN A 116 -46.59 21.55 -24.83
CA GLN A 116 -46.71 20.26 -24.16
C GLN A 116 -45.40 19.50 -24.17
N TRP A 117 -44.72 19.47 -25.33
CA TRP A 117 -43.37 18.90 -25.42
C TRP A 117 -42.40 19.60 -24.46
N GLN A 118 -42.43 20.93 -24.40
CA GLN A 118 -41.52 21.70 -23.55
C GLN A 118 -41.69 21.33 -22.07
N LEU A 119 -42.92 21.24 -21.57
CA LEU A 119 -43.17 20.84 -20.18
C LEU A 119 -42.68 19.40 -19.89
N ALA A 120 -42.92 18.48 -20.82
CA ALA A 120 -42.45 17.09 -20.69
C ALA A 120 -40.92 17.01 -20.70
N ARG A 121 -40.27 17.76 -21.60
CA ARG A 121 -38.81 17.77 -21.74
C ARG A 121 -38.12 18.48 -20.57
N GLU A 122 -38.71 19.55 -20.03
CA GLU A 122 -38.27 20.20 -18.79
C GLU A 122 -38.28 19.23 -17.59
N GLU A 123 -39.31 18.38 -17.48
CA GLU A 123 -39.39 17.35 -16.45
C GLU A 123 -38.27 16.31 -16.59
N VAL A 124 -38.02 15.84 -17.82
CA VAL A 124 -36.90 14.94 -18.12
C VAL A 124 -35.57 15.59 -17.78
N ASN A 125 -35.33 16.83 -18.22
CA ASN A 125 -34.10 17.56 -17.95
C ASN A 125 -33.89 17.76 -16.45
N ALA A 126 -34.95 18.04 -15.69
CA ALA A 126 -34.90 18.14 -14.23
C ALA A 126 -34.55 16.79 -13.56
N ALA A 127 -34.93 15.66 -14.14
CA ALA A 127 -34.53 14.34 -13.67
C ALA A 127 -33.06 14.02 -14.04
N VAL A 128 -32.66 14.29 -15.29
CA VAL A 128 -31.30 14.10 -15.80
C VAL A 128 -30.30 14.95 -15.00
N ASN A 129 -30.62 16.20 -14.70
CA ASN A 129 -29.76 17.10 -13.94
C ASN A 129 -29.54 16.67 -12.48
N LYS A 130 -30.27 15.66 -11.98
CA LYS A 130 -30.00 15.06 -10.66
C LYS A 130 -28.93 13.96 -10.70
N VAL A 131 -28.61 13.43 -11.88
CA VAL A 131 -27.53 12.44 -12.05
C VAL A 131 -26.19 13.11 -11.76
N SER A 132 -25.33 12.48 -10.95
CA SER A 132 -24.13 13.14 -10.42
C SER A 132 -23.19 13.69 -11.50
N SER A 133 -23.01 12.96 -12.61
CA SER A 133 -22.17 13.38 -13.73
C SER A 133 -22.71 14.65 -14.41
N ARG A 134 -24.03 14.86 -14.43
CA ARG A 134 -24.65 16.07 -14.96
C ARG A 134 -24.60 17.22 -13.96
N ALA A 135 -24.88 16.93 -12.69
CA ALA A 135 -24.92 17.94 -11.64
C ALA A 135 -23.54 18.54 -11.32
N PHE A 136 -22.50 17.69 -11.29
CA PHE A 136 -21.18 18.03 -10.74
C PHE A 136 -20.01 17.58 -11.62
N GLY A 137 -20.27 16.93 -12.75
CA GLY A 137 -19.24 16.66 -13.75
C GLY A 137 -18.84 17.93 -14.50
N LEU A 138 -17.74 17.83 -15.24
CA LEU A 138 -17.21 18.94 -16.01
C LEU A 138 -17.52 18.74 -17.49
N SER A 139 -18.25 19.68 -18.11
CA SER A 139 -18.50 19.70 -19.54
C SER A 139 -18.03 21.02 -20.15
N VAL A 140 -17.91 21.07 -21.48
CA VAL A 140 -17.54 22.28 -22.22
C VAL A 140 -18.52 23.42 -21.92
N ASP A 141 -19.80 23.10 -21.79
CA ASP A 141 -20.87 24.10 -21.57
C ASP A 141 -21.04 24.49 -20.09
N ASN A 142 -20.41 23.76 -19.16
CA ASN A 142 -20.46 24.01 -17.72
C ASN A 142 -19.06 24.18 -17.13
N LEU A 143 -18.28 25.10 -17.70
CA LEU A 143 -16.96 25.44 -17.19
C LEU A 143 -17.08 26.44 -16.02
N SER A 144 -17.14 25.92 -14.79
CA SER A 144 -17.21 26.71 -13.56
C SER A 144 -16.13 26.28 -12.57
N VAL A 145 -15.82 27.15 -11.59
CA VAL A 145 -14.86 26.79 -10.51
C VAL A 145 -15.35 25.57 -9.73
N VAL A 146 -16.68 25.45 -9.55
CA VAL A 146 -17.28 24.31 -8.86
C VAL A 146 -17.04 23.04 -9.66
N SER A 147 -17.40 23.01 -10.96
CA SER A 147 -17.25 21.82 -11.80
C SER A 147 -15.79 21.41 -12.00
N LEU A 148 -14.85 22.37 -12.07
CA LEU A 148 -13.40 22.10 -12.11
C LEU A 148 -12.85 21.39 -10.86
N ILE A 149 -13.54 21.50 -9.73
CA ILE A 149 -13.16 20.82 -8.49
C ILE A 149 -14.01 19.56 -8.29
N SER A 150 -15.32 19.65 -8.45
CA SER A 150 -16.24 18.57 -8.11
C SER A 150 -16.09 17.34 -9.00
N HIS A 151 -15.75 17.53 -10.29
CA HIS A 151 -15.57 16.41 -11.21
C HIS A 151 -14.49 15.42 -10.76
N GLN A 152 -13.49 15.93 -10.02
CA GLN A 152 -12.35 15.15 -9.51
C GLN A 152 -12.78 14.11 -8.46
N PHE A 153 -13.97 14.26 -7.87
CA PHE A 153 -14.47 13.37 -6.82
C PHE A 153 -15.59 12.43 -7.29
N LEU A 154 -15.98 12.53 -8.56
CA LEU A 154 -16.96 11.64 -9.18
C LEU A 154 -16.28 10.47 -9.86
N HIS A 155 -16.94 9.31 -9.90
CA HIS A 155 -16.43 8.11 -10.57
C HIS A 155 -17.51 7.45 -11.43
N GLY A 156 -17.10 6.93 -12.58
CA GLY A 156 -17.99 6.21 -13.52
C GLY A 156 -18.37 4.79 -13.08
N GLY A 157 -17.98 4.35 -11.88
CA GLY A 157 -18.32 3.04 -11.34
C GLY A 157 -17.32 2.54 -10.30
N VAL A 158 -17.59 1.37 -9.72
CA VAL A 158 -16.78 0.79 -8.64
C VAL A 158 -15.35 0.50 -9.10
N GLY A 159 -15.18 -0.08 -10.30
CA GLY A 159 -13.85 -0.37 -10.86
C GLY A 159 -13.02 0.89 -11.07
N HIS A 160 -13.64 1.96 -11.57
CA HIS A 160 -13.00 3.26 -11.77
C HIS A 160 -12.56 3.87 -10.42
N LEU A 161 -13.42 3.82 -9.39
CA LEU A 161 -13.07 4.26 -8.04
C LEU A 161 -11.89 3.47 -7.46
N LEU A 162 -11.96 2.14 -7.46
CA LEU A 162 -10.90 1.31 -6.89
C LEU A 162 -9.55 1.51 -7.62
N GLY A 163 -9.58 1.64 -8.95
CA GLY A 163 -8.40 1.98 -9.73
C GLY A 163 -7.79 3.31 -9.31
N ASN A 164 -8.60 4.37 -9.23
CA ASN A 164 -8.14 5.69 -8.81
C ASN A 164 -7.57 5.67 -7.39
N LEU A 165 -8.25 5.04 -6.44
CA LEU A 165 -7.77 4.95 -5.04
C LEU A 165 -6.47 4.17 -4.94
N LEU A 166 -6.28 3.10 -5.72
CA LEU A 166 -5.05 2.32 -5.73
C LEU A 166 -3.84 3.18 -6.12
N PHE A 167 -3.91 3.88 -7.25
CA PHE A 167 -2.81 4.74 -7.71
C PHE A 167 -2.61 5.96 -6.80
N LEU A 168 -3.70 6.56 -6.32
CA LEU A 168 -3.63 7.66 -5.37
C LEU A 168 -2.94 7.25 -4.08
N ILE A 169 -3.26 6.07 -3.52
CA ILE A 169 -2.63 5.58 -2.30
C ILE A 169 -1.15 5.31 -2.56
N VAL A 170 -0.82 4.52 -3.59
CA VAL A 170 0.55 4.07 -3.85
C VAL A 170 1.53 5.23 -4.06
N CYS A 171 1.13 6.27 -4.80
CA CYS A 171 1.99 7.43 -5.04
C CYS A 171 1.82 8.51 -3.95
N GLY A 172 0.58 8.71 -3.48
CA GLY A 172 0.20 9.89 -2.71
C GLY A 172 0.86 9.97 -1.35
N PHE A 173 1.04 8.87 -0.60
CA PHE A 173 1.64 8.97 0.74
C PHE A 173 3.10 9.43 0.66
N ALA A 174 3.82 8.97 -0.37
CA ALA A 174 5.21 9.35 -0.58
C ALA A 174 5.35 10.79 -1.06
N VAL A 175 4.44 11.25 -1.94
CA VAL A 175 4.40 12.64 -2.39
C VAL A 175 4.01 13.58 -1.25
N GLU A 176 3.02 13.21 -0.43
CA GLU A 176 2.61 14.00 0.74
C GLU A 176 3.71 14.10 1.79
N ALA A 177 4.40 13.01 2.09
CA ALA A 177 5.53 13.01 3.01
C ALA A 177 6.70 13.88 2.52
N ALA A 178 6.91 13.98 1.20
CA ALA A 178 7.97 14.79 0.60
C ALA A 178 7.62 16.28 0.47
N LEU A 179 6.36 16.62 0.16
CA LEU A 179 5.92 18.01 -0.08
C LEU A 179 5.24 18.68 1.13
N GLY A 180 4.77 17.87 2.08
CA GLY A 180 3.89 18.28 3.17
C GLY A 180 2.42 18.41 2.73
N HIS A 181 1.53 18.39 3.74
CA HIS A 181 0.07 18.34 3.58
C HIS A 181 -0.50 19.43 2.65
N GLY A 182 -0.16 20.70 2.91
CA GLY A 182 -0.77 21.83 2.19
C GLY A 182 -0.39 21.89 0.71
N ARG A 183 0.89 21.65 0.38
CA ARG A 183 1.38 21.64 -1.00
C ARG A 183 0.84 20.46 -1.77
N PHE A 184 0.79 19.28 -1.13
CA PHE A 184 0.19 18.09 -1.73
C PHE A 184 -1.29 18.33 -2.09
N LEU A 185 -2.09 18.86 -1.16
CA LEU A 185 -3.49 19.19 -1.44
C LEU A 185 -3.64 20.20 -2.58
N ALA A 186 -2.88 21.30 -2.54
CA ALA A 186 -2.96 22.34 -3.54
C ALA A 186 -2.60 21.81 -4.93
N LEU A 187 -1.50 21.07 -5.05
CA LEU A 187 -1.06 20.50 -6.31
C LEU A 187 -2.01 19.40 -6.81
N TYR A 188 -2.62 18.59 -5.92
CA TYR A 188 -3.65 17.63 -6.31
C TYR A 188 -4.84 18.32 -7.00
N ILE A 189 -5.41 19.34 -6.36
CA ILE A 189 -6.58 20.07 -6.88
C ILE A 189 -6.24 20.81 -8.18
N VAL A 190 -5.07 21.46 -8.24
CA VAL A 190 -4.60 22.18 -9.43
C VAL A 190 -4.35 21.22 -10.59
N SER A 191 -3.75 20.05 -10.34
CA SER A 191 -3.55 19.03 -11.37
C SER A 191 -4.88 18.54 -11.94
N GLY A 192 -5.87 18.25 -11.09
CA GLY A 192 -7.18 17.84 -11.59
C GLY A 192 -7.89 18.93 -12.39
N ALA A 193 -7.85 20.19 -11.92
CA ALA A 193 -8.43 21.32 -12.62
C ALA A 193 -7.74 21.58 -13.97
N ALA A 194 -6.41 21.50 -14.03
CA ALA A 194 -5.66 21.59 -15.28
C ALA A 194 -5.99 20.44 -16.24
N GLY A 195 -6.15 19.23 -15.72
CA GLY A 195 -6.65 18.09 -16.51
C GLY A 195 -8.03 18.35 -17.09
N GLY A 196 -8.97 18.84 -16.27
CA GLY A 196 -10.30 19.23 -16.73
C GLY A 196 -10.28 20.31 -17.83
N LEU A 197 -9.44 21.34 -17.67
CA LEU A 197 -9.25 22.38 -18.68
C LEU A 197 -8.69 21.83 -20.00
N PHE A 198 -7.71 20.93 -19.93
CA PHE A 198 -7.16 20.27 -21.12
C PHE A 198 -8.20 19.40 -21.82
N TYR A 199 -9.04 18.70 -21.06
CA TYR A 199 -10.15 17.92 -21.60
C TYR A 199 -11.14 18.81 -22.38
N CYS A 200 -11.62 19.88 -21.75
CA CYS A 200 -12.55 20.81 -22.40
C CYS A 200 -11.94 21.50 -23.62
N LEU A 201 -10.65 21.88 -23.55
CA LEU A 201 -9.92 22.45 -24.67
C LEU A 201 -9.86 21.48 -25.85
N PHE A 202 -9.50 20.22 -25.58
CA PHE A 202 -9.38 19.21 -26.63
C PHE A 202 -10.74 18.92 -27.28
N ALA A 203 -11.78 18.69 -26.48
CA ALA A 203 -13.15 18.51 -26.94
C ALA A 203 -13.64 19.67 -27.82
N SER A 204 -13.32 20.91 -27.43
CA SER A 204 -13.68 22.10 -28.20
C SER A 204 -12.96 22.16 -29.56
N LEU A 205 -11.70 21.72 -29.62
CA LEU A 205 -10.89 21.73 -30.84
C LEU A 205 -11.25 20.60 -31.81
N THR A 206 -11.60 19.42 -31.30
CA THR A 206 -11.99 18.26 -32.12
C THR A 206 -13.47 18.26 -32.49
N LYS A 207 -14.27 19.14 -31.89
CA LYS A 207 -15.74 19.20 -32.03
C LYS A 207 -16.48 17.93 -31.59
N GLU A 208 -15.79 17.01 -30.93
CA GLU A 208 -16.39 15.80 -30.38
C GLU A 208 -17.47 16.15 -29.34
N ASN A 209 -18.54 15.36 -29.31
CA ASN A 209 -19.56 15.46 -28.29
C ASN A 209 -18.96 14.97 -26.96
N ALA A 210 -18.47 15.90 -26.14
CA ALA A 210 -17.87 15.58 -24.86
C ALA A 210 -18.95 15.27 -23.82
N THR A 211 -18.96 14.02 -23.36
CA THR A 211 -19.71 13.64 -22.16
C THR A 211 -19.14 14.37 -20.94
N PRO A 212 -19.95 14.62 -19.89
CA PRO A 212 -19.43 15.22 -18.67
C PRO A 212 -18.28 14.41 -18.08
N LEU A 213 -17.12 15.04 -17.95
CA LEU A 213 -15.92 14.45 -17.36
C LEU A 213 -16.19 14.14 -15.88
N VAL A 214 -15.83 12.93 -15.48
CA VAL A 214 -15.83 12.46 -14.10
C VAL A 214 -14.56 11.67 -13.83
N GLY A 215 -13.93 11.89 -12.67
CA GLY A 215 -12.78 11.08 -12.25
C GLY A 215 -11.67 11.88 -11.60
N ALA A 216 -11.09 11.29 -10.55
CA ALA A 216 -9.86 11.76 -9.92
C ALA A 216 -8.61 11.55 -10.78
N SER A 217 -8.72 10.82 -11.90
CA SER A 217 -7.58 10.31 -12.66
C SER A 217 -6.66 11.40 -13.21
N GLY A 218 -7.18 12.57 -13.61
CA GLY A 218 -6.36 13.73 -13.98
C GLY A 218 -5.49 14.22 -12.81
N ALA A 219 -6.08 14.39 -11.62
CA ALA A 219 -5.34 14.77 -10.41
C ALA A 219 -4.29 13.71 -10.03
N ILE A 220 -4.65 12.43 -10.13
CA ILE A 220 -3.76 11.30 -9.83
C ILE A 220 -2.60 11.22 -10.83
N SER A 221 -2.85 11.47 -12.12
CA SER A 221 -1.79 11.57 -13.14
C SER A 221 -0.81 12.69 -12.79
N GLY A 222 -1.32 13.80 -12.24
CA GLY A 222 -0.50 14.84 -11.61
C GLY A 222 0.32 14.31 -10.45
N VAL A 223 -0.27 13.58 -9.49
CA VAL A 223 0.46 12.99 -8.35
C VAL A 223 1.54 12.00 -8.83
N MET A 224 1.29 11.24 -9.89
CA MET A 224 2.30 10.37 -10.51
C MET A 224 3.45 11.18 -11.09
N ALA A 225 3.16 12.28 -11.80
CA ALA A 225 4.19 13.19 -12.28
C ALA A 225 5.02 13.79 -11.13
N MET A 226 4.36 14.22 -10.05
CA MET A 226 5.03 14.71 -8.84
C MET A 226 5.96 13.64 -8.27
N TYR A 227 5.50 12.40 -8.13
CA TYR A 227 6.30 11.27 -7.66
C TYR A 227 7.54 11.08 -8.54
N CYS A 228 7.38 11.04 -9.87
CA CYS A 228 8.50 10.92 -10.81
C CYS A 228 9.49 12.10 -10.69
N MET A 229 9.02 13.34 -10.50
CA MET A 229 9.87 14.52 -10.35
C MET A 229 10.61 14.59 -9.01
N LEU A 230 10.03 14.02 -7.95
CA LEU A 230 10.64 13.95 -6.63
C LEU A 230 11.71 12.85 -6.56
N PHE A 231 11.43 11.66 -7.09
CA PHE A 231 12.31 10.49 -6.98
C PHE A 231 13.25 10.30 -8.19
N GLN A 232 12.97 10.93 -9.33
CA GLN A 232 13.86 11.05 -10.50
C GLN A 232 14.56 9.74 -10.92
N LEU A 233 15.89 9.72 -10.87
CA LEU A 233 16.74 8.60 -11.27
C LEU A 233 16.96 7.57 -10.15
N ARG A 234 16.33 7.75 -8.97
CA ARG A 234 16.47 6.80 -7.88
C ARG A 234 15.86 5.47 -8.27
N LYS A 235 16.62 4.41 -8.08
CA LYS A 235 16.18 3.03 -8.30
C LYS A 235 15.24 2.66 -7.17
N ILE A 236 13.96 2.60 -7.47
CA ILE A 236 12.92 2.16 -6.55
C ILE A 236 12.44 0.78 -6.97
N GLU A 237 12.04 -0.01 -6.00
CA GLU A 237 11.36 -1.27 -6.20
C GLU A 237 9.96 -1.03 -6.75
N PHE A 238 9.62 -1.78 -7.79
CA PHE A 238 8.32 -1.85 -8.39
C PHE A 238 7.78 -3.27 -8.23
N PHE A 239 6.58 -3.38 -7.69
CA PHE A 239 5.76 -4.58 -7.81
C PHE A 239 5.17 -4.64 -9.22
N TYR A 240 5.20 -5.82 -9.85
CA TYR A 240 4.48 -6.06 -11.09
C TYR A 240 3.59 -7.30 -11.01
N PHE A 241 2.43 -7.19 -11.65
CA PHE A 241 1.49 -8.27 -11.87
C PHE A 241 1.10 -8.28 -13.36
N ILE A 242 1.63 -9.27 -14.08
CA ILE A 242 1.39 -9.49 -15.52
C ILE A 242 0.82 -10.90 -15.68
N PHE A 243 -0.51 -11.03 -15.60
CA PHE A 243 -1.24 -12.30 -15.67
C PHE A 243 -0.75 -13.32 -14.62
N VAL A 244 0.14 -14.23 -15.03
CA VAL A 244 0.73 -15.28 -14.16
C VAL A 244 2.10 -14.89 -13.60
N LEU A 245 2.70 -13.81 -14.10
CA LEU A 245 4.01 -13.33 -13.66
C LEU A 245 3.82 -12.29 -12.55
N VAL A 246 4.33 -12.62 -11.37
CA VAL A 246 4.32 -11.76 -10.19
C VAL A 246 5.74 -11.63 -9.68
N GLY A 247 6.17 -10.41 -9.41
CA GLY A 247 7.48 -10.19 -8.85
C GLY A 247 7.77 -8.74 -8.54
N TYR A 248 9.04 -8.50 -8.27
CA TYR A 248 9.58 -7.18 -7.98
C TYR A 248 10.79 -6.92 -8.89
N PHE A 249 10.94 -5.69 -9.35
CA PHE A 249 12.16 -5.24 -10.04
C PHE A 249 12.53 -3.84 -9.56
N ARG A 250 13.82 -3.48 -9.67
CA ARG A 250 14.28 -2.13 -9.36
C ARG A 250 14.57 -1.36 -10.64
N ALA A 251 13.95 -0.19 -10.77
CA ALA A 251 14.19 0.72 -11.88
C ALA A 251 14.14 2.18 -11.41
N PRO A 252 14.72 3.13 -12.16
CA PRO A 252 14.53 4.55 -11.89
C PRO A 252 13.04 4.92 -11.79
N ALA A 253 12.66 5.81 -10.87
CA ALA A 253 11.27 6.28 -10.78
C ALA A 253 10.76 6.86 -12.11
N LEU A 254 11.64 7.54 -12.85
CA LEU A 254 11.35 8.05 -14.19
C LEU A 254 11.13 6.95 -15.25
N ALA A 255 11.57 5.72 -15.03
CA ALA A 255 11.39 4.63 -15.99
C ALA A 255 9.92 4.21 -16.15
N ILE A 256 9.06 4.52 -15.17
CA ILE A 256 7.62 4.28 -15.30
C ILE A 256 6.95 5.24 -16.30
N LEU A 257 7.57 6.39 -16.56
CA LEU A 257 6.98 7.47 -17.35
C LEU A 257 6.83 7.10 -18.83
N PRO A 258 7.85 6.56 -19.53
CA PRO A 258 7.68 6.04 -20.90
C PRO A 258 6.68 4.87 -20.97
N VAL A 259 6.62 4.01 -19.94
CA VAL A 259 5.70 2.87 -19.91
C VAL A 259 4.26 3.36 -19.78
N TYR A 260 3.99 4.25 -18.82
CA TYR A 260 2.66 4.80 -18.57
C TYR A 260 2.19 5.65 -19.76
N ILE A 261 2.96 6.69 -20.14
CA ILE A 261 2.59 7.57 -21.26
C ILE A 261 2.51 6.79 -22.58
N GLY A 262 3.44 5.86 -22.82
CA GLY A 262 3.41 5.01 -24.01
C GLY A 262 2.16 4.13 -24.06
N SER A 263 1.74 3.57 -22.92
CA SER A 263 0.51 2.77 -22.84
C SER A 263 -0.76 3.61 -23.01
N GLU A 264 -0.81 4.83 -22.47
CA GLU A 264 -1.93 5.76 -22.64
C GLU A 264 -2.03 6.22 -24.10
N LEU A 265 -0.90 6.59 -24.71
CA LEU A 265 -0.85 6.99 -26.12
C LEU A 265 -1.23 5.85 -27.06
N LEU A 266 -0.73 4.64 -26.81
CA LEU A 266 -1.11 3.47 -27.60
C LEU A 266 -2.62 3.22 -27.51
N GLN A 267 -3.18 3.21 -26.29
CA GLN A 267 -4.61 2.98 -26.10
C GLN A 267 -5.46 4.08 -26.72
N TRP A 268 -5.03 5.35 -26.64
CA TRP A 268 -5.69 6.44 -27.35
C TRP A 268 -5.70 6.18 -28.86
N LEU A 269 -4.56 5.82 -29.45
CA LEU A 269 -4.46 5.62 -30.89
C LEU A 269 -5.17 4.35 -31.40
N THR A 270 -5.33 3.33 -30.56
CA THR A 270 -5.88 2.02 -30.97
C THR A 270 -7.33 1.78 -30.55
N THR A 271 -7.90 2.63 -29.68
CA THR A 271 -9.23 2.41 -29.09
C THR A 271 -10.15 3.56 -29.43
N SER A 272 -10.94 3.39 -30.50
CA SER A 272 -11.84 4.42 -31.02
C SER A 272 -12.98 4.78 -30.05
N ASP A 273 -13.46 3.81 -29.25
CA ASP A 273 -14.60 3.99 -28.33
C ASP A 273 -14.19 4.01 -26.85
N SER A 274 -13.02 4.60 -26.55
CA SER A 274 -12.50 4.64 -25.18
C SER A 274 -13.28 5.62 -24.31
N ASN A 275 -13.83 5.14 -23.18
CA ASN A 275 -14.40 6.00 -22.12
C ASN A 275 -13.33 6.67 -21.22
N VAL A 276 -12.08 6.74 -21.68
CA VAL A 276 -10.95 7.30 -20.92
C VAL A 276 -10.58 8.67 -21.46
N ALA A 277 -10.59 9.68 -20.58
CA ALA A 277 -10.20 11.05 -20.91
C ALA A 277 -8.67 11.24 -20.93
N TYR A 278 -8.00 10.70 -21.95
CA TYR A 278 -6.53 10.76 -22.08
C TYR A 278 -5.96 12.19 -22.05
N SER A 279 -6.69 13.16 -22.63
CA SER A 279 -6.32 14.59 -22.58
C SER A 279 -6.33 15.15 -21.15
N ALA A 280 -7.24 14.68 -20.29
CA ALA A 280 -7.27 15.06 -18.87
C ALA A 280 -6.06 14.53 -18.11
N HIS A 281 -5.64 13.29 -18.40
CA HIS A 281 -4.44 12.69 -17.81
C HIS A 281 -3.20 13.50 -18.19
N LEU A 282 -3.05 13.85 -19.48
CA LEU A 282 -1.95 14.66 -19.97
C LEU A 282 -1.90 16.04 -19.27
N GLY A 283 -3.02 16.74 -19.20
CA GLY A 283 -3.09 18.06 -18.54
C GLY A 283 -2.72 18.00 -17.06
N GLY A 284 -3.24 17.00 -16.35
CA GLY A 284 -2.92 16.80 -14.93
C GLY A 284 -1.46 16.42 -14.69
N PHE A 285 -0.90 15.54 -15.53
CA PHE A 285 0.49 15.12 -15.50
C PHE A 285 1.44 16.32 -15.67
N LEU A 286 1.22 17.15 -16.70
CA LEU A 286 2.01 18.34 -16.95
C LEU A 286 1.94 19.33 -15.78
N ALA A 287 0.73 19.59 -15.27
CA ALA A 287 0.53 20.51 -14.16
C ALA A 287 1.22 20.03 -12.87
N GLY A 288 1.17 18.72 -12.57
CA GLY A 288 1.82 18.15 -11.39
C GLY A 288 3.35 18.24 -11.47
N GLY A 289 3.92 17.89 -12.63
CA GLY A 289 5.36 17.97 -12.87
C GLY A 289 5.88 19.42 -12.81
N VAL A 290 5.21 20.33 -13.51
CA VAL A 290 5.53 21.77 -13.47
C VAL A 290 5.35 22.32 -12.05
N GLY A 291 4.32 21.89 -11.33
CA GLY A 291 4.08 22.27 -9.93
C GLY A 291 5.26 21.93 -9.01
N VAL A 292 5.83 20.73 -9.12
CA VAL A 292 7.03 20.37 -8.34
C VAL A 292 8.24 21.21 -8.74
N LEU A 293 8.44 21.47 -10.04
CA LEU A 293 9.54 22.33 -10.51
C LEU A 293 9.40 23.76 -9.96
N LEU A 294 8.19 24.31 -9.93
CA LEU A 294 7.91 25.62 -9.36
C LEU A 294 8.18 25.65 -7.86
N VAL A 295 7.75 24.62 -7.12
CA VAL A 295 8.05 24.51 -5.68
C VAL A 295 9.57 24.50 -5.45
N GLN A 296 10.31 23.68 -6.21
CA GLN A 296 11.78 23.63 -6.13
C GLN A 296 12.45 24.96 -6.48
N TYR A 297 11.90 25.68 -7.45
CA TYR A 297 12.42 26.96 -7.91
C TYR A 297 12.24 28.06 -6.85
N TYR A 298 11.06 28.17 -6.24
CA TYR A 298 10.75 29.21 -5.26
C TYR A 298 11.29 28.92 -3.86
N ASP A 299 11.29 27.66 -3.43
CA ASP A 299 11.77 27.27 -2.11
C ASP A 299 12.46 25.90 -2.16
N LYS A 300 13.79 25.91 -2.18
CA LYS A 300 14.61 24.69 -2.22
C LYS A 300 14.47 23.82 -0.96
N HIS A 301 13.98 24.39 0.15
CA HIS A 301 13.77 23.68 1.41
C HIS A 301 12.32 23.24 1.60
N ALA A 302 11.42 23.57 0.67
CA ALA A 302 10.02 23.13 0.71
C ALA A 302 9.85 21.62 0.52
N ILE A 303 10.85 20.95 -0.03
CA ILE A 303 10.86 19.51 -0.29
C ILE A 303 11.75 18.84 0.73
N ASP A 304 11.21 17.83 1.38
CA ASP A 304 11.92 17.02 2.35
C ASP A 304 12.92 16.09 1.64
N GLN A 305 14.13 16.61 1.44
CA GLN A 305 15.20 15.86 0.80
C GLN A 305 15.57 14.64 1.64
N GLU A 306 15.67 14.76 2.97
CA GLU A 306 16.01 13.65 3.86
C GLU A 306 15.08 12.45 3.66
N TYR A 307 13.76 12.69 3.59
CA TYR A 307 12.79 11.65 3.28
C TYR A 307 12.98 11.04 1.89
N ILE A 308 13.29 11.84 0.87
CA ILE A 308 13.57 11.33 -0.47
C ILE A 308 14.88 10.51 -0.47
N GLU A 309 15.87 10.95 0.31
CA GLU A 309 17.19 10.36 0.39
C GLU A 309 17.22 9.04 1.16
N GLU A 310 16.38 8.92 2.18
CA GLU A 310 16.28 7.76 3.05
C GLU A 310 15.92 6.51 2.24
N ASP A 311 16.91 5.63 2.06
CA ASP A 311 16.68 4.32 1.47
C ASP A 311 15.95 3.45 2.51
N GLN A 312 14.64 3.25 2.33
CA GLN A 312 13.82 2.40 3.20
C GLN A 312 13.91 0.91 2.80
N SER A 313 14.89 0.55 1.95
CA SER A 313 15.15 -0.82 1.61
C SER A 313 15.36 -1.70 2.84
N VAL A 314 15.06 -2.99 2.64
CA VAL A 314 15.12 -4.10 3.60
C VAL A 314 16.05 -3.81 4.78
N ASP A 315 15.48 -3.77 6.00
CA ASP A 315 16.18 -3.56 7.27
C ASP A 315 17.61 -4.11 7.21
N ASP A 316 18.62 -3.25 7.34
CA ASP A 316 20.05 -3.62 7.25
C ASP A 316 20.37 -4.84 8.12
N TYR A 317 19.68 -4.97 9.26
CA TYR A 317 19.78 -6.14 10.12
C TYR A 317 19.35 -7.43 9.40
N LEU A 318 18.24 -7.41 8.66
CA LEU A 318 17.73 -8.54 7.89
C LEU A 318 18.62 -8.89 6.70
N VAL A 319 19.17 -7.89 5.99
CA VAL A 319 20.12 -8.11 4.89
C VAL A 319 21.41 -8.76 5.41
N ALA A 320 21.93 -8.25 6.52
CA ALA A 320 23.11 -8.82 7.17
C ALA A 320 22.82 -10.24 7.69
N LEU A 321 21.63 -10.48 8.25
CA LEU A 321 21.20 -11.78 8.74
C LEU A 321 21.04 -12.81 7.61
N ASP A 322 20.47 -12.43 6.46
CA ASP A 322 20.40 -13.29 5.26
C ASP A 322 21.81 -13.67 4.78
N ARG A 323 22.74 -12.71 4.76
CA ARG A 323 24.15 -12.97 4.42
C ARG A 323 24.77 -13.99 5.38
N VAL A 324 24.49 -13.89 6.68
CA VAL A 324 24.93 -14.88 7.68
C VAL A 324 24.37 -16.25 7.35
N TYR A 325 23.05 -16.38 7.16
CA TYR A 325 22.41 -17.67 6.90
C TYR A 325 22.87 -18.31 5.59
N ARG A 326 23.06 -17.55 4.52
CA ARG A 326 23.65 -18.05 3.26
C ARG A 326 25.06 -18.56 3.47
N THR A 327 25.87 -17.82 4.22
CA THR A 327 27.26 -18.22 4.53
C THR A 327 27.30 -19.50 5.38
N ILE A 328 26.36 -19.68 6.30
CA ILE A 328 26.17 -20.93 7.06
C ILE A 328 25.73 -22.07 6.13
N ALA A 329 24.78 -21.83 5.22
CA ALA A 329 24.28 -22.83 4.27
C ALA A 329 25.40 -23.31 3.31
N ASP A 330 26.34 -22.42 2.98
CA ASP A 330 27.54 -22.73 2.20
C ASP A 330 28.65 -23.42 3.02
N TYR A 331 28.39 -23.80 4.27
CA TYR A 331 29.35 -24.39 5.21
C TYR A 331 30.59 -23.52 5.50
N ARG A 332 30.51 -22.20 5.26
CA ARG A 332 31.60 -21.23 5.50
C ARG A 332 31.56 -20.66 6.92
N PHE A 333 31.69 -21.53 7.92
CA PHE A 333 31.44 -21.18 9.32
C PHE A 333 32.33 -20.07 9.89
N GLU A 334 33.62 -20.00 9.53
CA GLU A 334 34.50 -18.91 9.98
C GLU A 334 34.10 -17.54 9.42
N SER A 335 33.66 -17.48 8.17
CA SER A 335 33.11 -16.26 7.57
C SER A 335 31.80 -15.86 8.24
N ALA A 336 30.91 -16.83 8.49
CA ALA A 336 29.66 -16.59 9.22
C ALA A 336 29.93 -16.08 10.65
N ARG A 337 30.94 -16.63 11.33
CA ARG A 337 31.36 -16.18 12.67
C ARG A 337 31.79 -14.71 12.69
N LYS A 338 32.58 -14.28 11.69
CA LYS A 338 33.00 -12.88 11.54
C LYS A 338 31.79 -11.97 11.29
N LEU A 339 30.94 -12.33 10.34
CA LEU A 339 29.73 -11.56 10.04
C LEU A 339 28.82 -11.37 11.25
N VAL A 340 28.61 -12.41 12.06
CA VAL A 340 27.80 -12.31 13.29
C VAL A 340 28.48 -11.44 14.35
N ALA A 341 29.81 -11.50 14.46
CA ALA A 341 30.55 -10.63 15.37
C ALA A 341 30.40 -9.14 14.97
N ASP A 342 30.53 -8.84 13.68
CA ASP A 342 30.32 -7.49 13.13
C ASP A 342 28.88 -7.03 13.40
N MET A 343 27.88 -7.90 13.20
CA MET A 343 26.48 -7.57 13.50
C MET A 343 26.23 -7.28 14.98
N ILE A 344 26.94 -7.94 15.90
CA ILE A 344 26.81 -7.69 17.34
C ILE A 344 27.43 -6.34 17.71
N GLU A 345 28.50 -5.92 17.04
CA GLU A 345 29.11 -4.60 17.21
C GLU A 345 28.17 -3.49 16.72
N THR A 346 27.56 -3.67 15.55
CA THR A 346 26.71 -2.66 14.92
C THR A 346 25.29 -2.58 15.51
N HIS A 347 24.65 -3.73 15.78
CA HIS A 347 23.24 -3.80 16.19
C HIS A 347 23.05 -4.21 17.67
N GLY A 348 24.14 -4.36 18.41
CA GLY A 348 24.15 -4.77 19.81
C GLY A 348 23.96 -6.27 20.03
N GLN A 349 24.13 -6.70 21.29
CA GLN A 349 23.98 -8.10 21.70
C GLN A 349 22.51 -8.52 21.75
N LYS A 350 21.93 -8.87 20.60
CA LYS A 350 20.59 -9.49 20.51
C LYS A 350 20.68 -11.00 20.80
N SER A 351 19.68 -11.55 21.48
CA SER A 351 19.65 -12.98 21.86
C SER A 351 19.72 -13.94 20.66
N GLU A 352 19.15 -13.54 19.52
CA GLU A 352 19.23 -14.29 18.25
C GLU A 352 20.67 -14.37 17.73
N LEU A 353 21.36 -13.24 17.59
CA LEU A 353 22.77 -13.20 17.13
C LEU A 353 23.68 -14.02 18.03
N MET A 354 23.51 -13.90 19.36
CA MET A 354 24.27 -14.69 20.32
C MET A 354 24.00 -16.20 20.15
N SER A 355 22.75 -16.60 19.89
CA SER A 355 22.40 -18.01 19.66
C SER A 355 23.01 -18.55 18.36
N ILE A 356 23.02 -17.75 17.29
CA ILE A 356 23.66 -18.10 16.02
C ILE A 356 25.16 -18.25 16.22
N GLN A 357 25.81 -17.29 16.87
CA GLN A 357 27.24 -17.33 17.14
C GLN A 357 27.64 -18.57 17.95
N LEU A 358 26.89 -18.92 18.99
CA LEU A 358 27.12 -20.13 19.78
C LEU A 358 27.01 -21.40 18.93
N ASN A 359 25.99 -21.50 18.08
CA ASN A 359 25.79 -22.66 17.21
C ASN A 359 26.92 -22.78 16.17
N ILE A 360 27.40 -21.66 15.63
CA ILE A 360 28.55 -21.62 14.73
C ILE A 360 29.81 -22.09 15.46
N MET A 361 30.07 -21.59 16.67
CA MET A 361 31.23 -22.00 17.48
C MET A 361 31.23 -23.51 17.74
N VAL A 362 30.07 -24.07 18.12
CA VAL A 362 29.91 -25.52 18.30
C VAL A 362 30.18 -26.28 17.00
N ALA A 363 29.78 -25.75 15.84
CA ALA A 363 29.98 -26.39 14.55
C ALA A 363 31.44 -26.35 14.08
N ILE A 364 32.18 -25.27 14.32
CA ILE A 364 33.61 -25.15 13.99
C ILE A 364 34.43 -26.08 14.89
N GLY A 365 34.06 -26.19 16.16
CA GLY A 365 34.88 -26.87 17.17
C GLY A 365 36.15 -26.09 17.51
N GLY A 366 36.83 -26.44 18.61
CA GLY A 366 38.10 -25.82 19.00
C GLY A 366 38.24 -25.52 20.48
N THR A 367 39.39 -24.96 20.86
CA THR A 367 39.85 -24.81 22.25
C THR A 367 39.26 -23.61 23.01
N SER A 368 38.49 -22.73 22.35
CA SER A 368 37.97 -21.49 22.94
C SER A 368 36.48 -21.54 23.31
N LEU A 369 35.84 -22.70 23.23
CA LEU A 369 34.41 -22.88 23.56
C LEU A 369 34.10 -22.51 25.02
N LYS A 370 34.99 -22.90 25.94
CA LYS A 370 34.88 -22.55 27.37
C LYS A 370 34.95 -21.05 27.58
N ASP A 371 35.93 -20.37 26.99
CA ASP A 371 36.14 -18.93 27.17
C ASP A 371 34.95 -18.13 26.65
N TYR A 372 34.39 -18.57 25.52
CA TYR A 372 33.21 -17.97 24.93
C TYR A 372 31.96 -18.16 25.80
N LEU A 373 31.77 -19.35 26.38
CA LEU A 373 30.71 -19.62 27.35
C LEU A 373 30.80 -18.68 28.56
N LEU A 374 32.00 -18.57 29.15
CA LEU A 374 32.25 -17.74 30.33
C LEU A 374 31.99 -16.25 30.06
N LYS A 375 32.37 -15.75 28.88
CA LYS A 375 32.10 -14.35 28.47
C LYS A 375 30.61 -14.03 28.42
N ASN A 376 29.74 -15.03 28.16
CA ASN A 376 28.32 -14.81 27.88
C ASN A 376 27.35 -15.37 28.94
N ILE A 377 27.84 -16.17 29.90
CA ILE A 377 27.03 -16.77 30.97
C ILE A 377 26.33 -15.72 31.83
N HIS A 378 26.91 -14.52 31.97
CA HIS A 378 26.36 -13.42 32.77
C HIS A 378 25.64 -12.35 31.93
N SER A 379 25.45 -12.59 30.62
CA SER A 379 24.77 -11.63 29.74
C SER A 379 23.33 -11.33 30.20
N ARG A 380 22.88 -10.08 30.09
CA ARG A 380 21.48 -9.75 30.44
C ARG A 380 20.44 -10.36 29.49
N GLN A 381 20.89 -10.81 28.32
CA GLN A 381 20.04 -11.41 27.30
C GLN A 381 19.49 -12.76 27.74
N LYS A 382 18.20 -12.96 27.47
CA LYS A 382 17.44 -14.18 27.76
C LYS A 382 16.69 -14.62 26.51
N GLY A 383 16.33 -15.90 26.47
CA GLY A 383 15.52 -16.46 25.39
C GLY A 383 15.76 -17.94 25.21
N THR A 384 14.71 -18.68 24.85
CA THR A 384 14.75 -20.14 24.72
C THR A 384 15.78 -20.61 23.67
N ARG A 385 15.89 -19.92 22.52
CA ARG A 385 16.90 -20.24 21.48
C ARG A 385 18.33 -20.09 21.99
N LEU A 386 18.61 -19.00 22.72
CA LEU A 386 19.91 -18.75 23.32
C LEU A 386 20.26 -19.82 24.35
N GLY A 387 19.33 -20.13 25.26
CA GLY A 387 19.59 -21.15 26.28
C GLY A 387 19.74 -22.56 25.70
N LYS A 388 19.04 -22.91 24.61
CA LYS A 388 19.28 -24.17 23.86
C LYS A 388 20.67 -24.20 23.22
N ALA A 389 21.13 -23.10 22.63
CA ALA A 389 22.48 -23.01 22.07
C ALA A 389 23.56 -23.12 23.15
N GLN A 390 23.31 -22.51 24.32
CA GLN A 390 24.17 -22.64 25.50
C GLN A 390 24.20 -24.09 26.02
N ALA A 391 23.06 -24.78 26.11
CA ALA A 391 22.98 -26.20 26.48
C ALA A 391 23.75 -27.09 25.50
N LYS A 392 23.67 -26.80 24.20
CA LYS A 392 24.45 -27.50 23.17
C LYS A 392 25.95 -27.28 23.37
N LEU A 393 26.38 -26.05 23.59
CA LEU A 393 27.78 -25.70 23.86
C LEU A 393 28.31 -26.44 25.10
N TRP A 394 27.53 -26.49 26.19
CA TRP A 394 27.91 -27.20 27.41
C TRP A 394 28.15 -28.69 27.18
N ARG A 395 27.29 -29.35 26.39
CA ARG A 395 27.48 -30.76 26.02
C ARG A 395 28.74 -30.99 25.18
N SER A 396 29.14 -30.01 24.39
CA SER A 396 30.36 -30.08 23.57
C SER A 396 31.66 -29.90 24.36
N LEU A 397 31.60 -29.40 25.60
CA LEU A 397 32.80 -29.28 26.45
C LEU A 397 33.23 -30.65 27.00
N SER A 398 34.54 -30.90 26.99
CA SER A 398 35.13 -32.07 27.66
C SER A 398 34.91 -32.03 29.18
N GLU A 399 35.02 -33.18 29.86
CA GLU A 399 34.90 -33.22 31.33
C GLU A 399 35.96 -32.33 32.00
N ARG A 400 37.18 -32.30 31.45
CA ARG A 400 38.27 -31.46 31.95
C ARG A 400 37.94 -29.97 31.82
N GLU A 401 37.37 -29.54 30.69
CA GLU A 401 36.94 -28.16 30.50
C GLU A 401 35.81 -27.79 31.45
N ARG A 402 34.78 -28.64 31.59
CA ARG A 402 33.68 -28.42 32.54
C ARG A 402 34.17 -28.34 33.98
N ALA A 403 35.05 -29.24 34.40
CA ALA A 403 35.62 -29.24 35.75
C ALA A 403 36.46 -27.98 36.04
N SER A 404 37.00 -27.33 35.01
CA SER A 404 37.78 -26.09 35.15
C SER A 404 36.93 -24.81 35.18
N ILE A 405 35.61 -24.90 35.07
CA ILE A 405 34.67 -23.78 35.22
C ILE A 405 34.35 -23.61 36.71
N SER A 406 34.25 -22.37 37.19
CA SER A 406 33.95 -22.09 38.60
C SER A 406 32.60 -22.68 39.01
N PRO A 407 32.44 -23.17 40.25
CA PRO A 407 31.19 -23.83 40.67
C PRO A 407 29.97 -22.91 40.52
N ALA A 408 30.13 -21.63 40.85
CA ALA A 408 29.11 -20.59 40.68
C ALA A 408 28.72 -20.35 39.21
N ASP A 409 29.67 -20.41 38.27
CA ASP A 409 29.38 -20.30 36.84
C ASP A 409 28.67 -21.55 36.30
N GLN A 410 29.05 -22.75 36.78
CA GLN A 410 28.34 -23.99 36.43
C GLN A 410 26.88 -23.96 36.92
N VAL A 411 26.64 -23.43 38.12
CA VAL A 411 25.28 -23.18 38.63
C VAL A 411 24.53 -22.18 37.75
N SER A 412 25.15 -21.04 37.44
CA SER A 412 24.56 -20.01 36.57
C SER A 412 24.18 -20.58 35.20
N MET A 413 25.00 -21.47 34.68
CA MET A 413 24.75 -22.19 33.43
C MET A 413 23.55 -23.15 33.55
N ALA A 414 23.50 -23.98 34.59
CA ALA A 414 22.37 -24.88 34.83
C ALA A 414 21.04 -24.13 34.96
N VAL A 415 21.05 -22.98 35.65
CA VAL A 415 19.90 -22.08 35.77
C VAL A 415 19.40 -21.59 34.39
N ARG A 416 20.29 -21.31 33.44
CA ARG A 416 19.93 -20.89 32.07
C ARG A 416 19.44 -22.05 31.20
N ILE A 417 20.07 -23.20 31.34
CA ILE A 417 19.68 -24.43 30.65
C ILE A 417 18.25 -24.83 31.07
N LEU A 418 17.95 -24.72 32.37
CA LEU A 418 16.61 -24.94 32.91
C LEU A 418 15.59 -23.93 32.35
N ASP A 419 15.95 -22.64 32.24
CA ASP A 419 15.09 -21.62 31.60
C ASP A 419 14.80 -21.92 30.11
N ALA A 420 15.64 -22.72 29.46
CA ALA A 420 15.44 -23.18 28.10
C ALA A 420 14.73 -24.54 27.98
N CYS A 421 14.18 -25.02 29.10
CA CYS A 421 13.42 -26.27 29.22
C CYS A 421 14.26 -27.54 29.01
N ASP A 422 15.56 -27.51 29.32
CA ASP A 422 16.42 -28.70 29.29
C ASP A 422 16.70 -29.16 30.74
N VAL A 423 15.64 -29.67 31.39
CA VAL A 423 15.66 -30.00 32.82
C VAL A 423 16.64 -31.12 33.14
N GLU A 424 16.75 -32.13 32.29
CA GLU A 424 17.64 -33.28 32.50
C GLU A 424 19.11 -32.83 32.58
N LEU A 425 19.53 -31.95 31.67
CA LEU A 425 20.90 -31.43 31.71
C LEU A 425 21.10 -30.57 32.96
N SER A 426 20.13 -29.74 33.35
CA SER A 426 20.21 -28.95 34.58
C SER A 426 20.32 -29.82 35.83
N GLU A 427 19.54 -30.90 35.94
CA GLU A 427 19.62 -31.87 37.04
C GLU A 427 20.96 -32.60 37.07
N SER A 428 21.49 -32.97 35.89
CA SER A 428 22.80 -33.64 35.81
C SER A 428 23.93 -32.74 36.34
N ILE A 429 23.90 -31.44 36.02
CA ILE A 429 24.88 -30.46 36.52
C ILE A 429 24.72 -30.28 38.03
N PHE A 430 23.49 -30.18 38.52
CA PHE A 430 23.22 -30.10 39.96
C PHE A 430 23.79 -31.31 40.71
N THR A 431 23.53 -32.52 40.21
CA THR A 431 23.98 -33.78 40.83
C THR A 431 25.50 -33.88 40.84
N TYR A 432 26.13 -33.53 39.72
CA TYR A 432 27.58 -33.47 39.57
C TYR A 432 28.24 -32.52 40.57
N LEU A 433 27.71 -31.30 40.70
CA LEU A 433 28.23 -30.28 41.61
C LEU A 433 27.99 -30.65 43.07
N LYS A 434 26.81 -31.18 43.42
CA LYS A 434 26.52 -31.63 44.79
C LYS A 434 27.50 -32.71 45.26
N ALA A 435 27.87 -33.65 44.38
CA ALA A 435 28.79 -34.74 44.71
C ALA A 435 30.23 -34.28 44.92
N ARG A 436 30.70 -33.27 44.16
CA ARG A 436 32.10 -32.82 44.18
C ARG A 436 32.34 -31.58 45.04
N GLN A 437 31.34 -30.71 45.19
CA GLN A 437 31.44 -29.38 45.80
C GLN A 437 30.17 -29.05 46.59
N PRO A 438 29.86 -29.81 47.66
CA PRO A 438 28.61 -29.65 48.41
C PRO A 438 28.48 -28.29 49.13
N HIS A 439 29.60 -27.58 49.33
CA HIS A 439 29.66 -26.28 50.00
C HIS A 439 29.55 -25.08 49.02
N GLU A 440 29.09 -25.27 47.80
CA GLU A 440 28.84 -24.15 46.88
C GLU A 440 27.48 -23.49 47.22
N ALA A 441 27.52 -22.27 47.76
CA ALA A 441 26.34 -21.57 48.26
C ALA A 441 25.27 -21.31 47.17
N SER A 442 25.69 -21.21 45.91
CA SER A 442 24.77 -21.05 44.79
C SER A 442 23.96 -22.31 44.46
N LEU A 443 24.35 -23.52 44.92
CA LEU A 443 23.61 -24.76 44.67
C LEU A 443 22.20 -24.73 45.27
N ALA A 444 22.03 -24.12 46.45
CA ALA A 444 20.71 -23.96 47.05
C ALA A 444 19.75 -23.16 46.16
N LYS A 445 20.27 -22.17 45.41
CA LYS A 445 19.47 -21.37 44.47
C LYS A 445 19.01 -22.22 43.28
N LEU A 446 19.88 -23.07 42.74
CA LEU A 446 19.54 -23.99 41.65
C LEU A 446 18.52 -25.04 42.10
N ALA A 447 18.70 -25.61 43.31
CA ALA A 447 17.74 -26.55 43.90
C ALA A 447 16.34 -25.93 44.03
N ARG A 448 16.23 -24.70 44.57
CA ARG A 448 14.95 -23.98 44.63
C ARG A 448 14.33 -23.76 43.24
N LYS A 449 15.15 -23.48 42.24
CA LYS A 449 14.65 -23.27 40.87
C LYS A 449 14.16 -24.57 40.22
N LEU A 450 14.84 -25.69 40.45
CA LEU A 450 14.38 -27.02 40.05
C LEU A 450 13.07 -27.40 40.76
N ALA A 451 12.95 -27.12 42.06
CA ALA A 451 11.72 -27.34 42.80
C ALA A 451 10.55 -26.54 42.22
N TRP A 452 10.78 -25.25 41.91
CA TRP A 452 9.80 -24.38 41.25
C TRP A 452 9.39 -24.90 39.86
N TYR A 453 10.35 -25.39 39.06
CA TYR A 453 10.06 -26.01 37.77
C TYR A 453 9.15 -27.24 37.94
N TYR A 454 9.49 -28.16 38.84
CA TYR A 454 8.69 -29.36 39.07
C TYR A 454 7.32 -29.09 39.70
N GLU A 455 7.18 -28.04 40.49
CA GLU A 455 5.88 -27.56 40.96
C GLU A 455 4.98 -27.16 39.79
N ARG A 456 5.52 -26.42 38.80
CA ARG A 456 4.78 -26.02 37.61
C ARG A 456 4.38 -27.20 36.72
N GLU A 457 5.23 -28.22 36.64
CA GLU A 457 4.93 -29.45 35.88
C GLU A 457 4.06 -30.45 36.66
N GLY A 458 3.66 -30.14 37.91
CA GLY A 458 2.81 -31.01 38.74
C GLY A 458 3.52 -32.22 39.35
N ILE A 459 4.85 -32.27 39.30
CA ILE A 459 5.67 -33.39 39.79
C ILE A 459 6.06 -33.12 41.26
N LEU A 460 5.10 -33.30 42.17
CA LEU A 460 5.22 -32.90 43.57
C LEU A 460 6.33 -33.62 44.37
N HIS A 461 6.63 -34.88 44.04
CA HIS A 461 7.68 -35.62 44.74
C HIS A 461 9.06 -35.01 44.50
N LYS A 462 9.40 -34.68 43.24
CA LYS A 462 10.66 -33.98 42.90
C LYS A 462 10.69 -32.56 43.46
N LYS A 463 9.57 -31.83 43.44
CA LYS A 463 9.48 -30.53 44.13
C LYS A 463 9.93 -30.65 45.59
N ASN A 464 9.34 -31.59 46.33
CA ASN A 464 9.63 -31.77 47.76
C ASN A 464 11.06 -32.27 48.01
N GLU A 465 11.60 -33.08 47.11
CA GLU A 465 13.01 -33.48 47.12
C GLU A 465 13.94 -32.27 46.98
N TYR A 466 13.80 -31.47 45.92
CA TYR A 466 14.68 -30.32 45.68
C TYR A 466 14.52 -29.20 46.72
N ASN A 467 13.33 -29.03 47.32
CA ASN A 467 13.16 -28.12 48.46
C ASN A 467 13.95 -28.59 49.69
N ARG A 468 13.85 -29.87 50.06
CA ARG A 468 14.68 -30.42 51.15
C ARG A 468 16.17 -30.26 50.87
N LEU A 469 16.61 -30.56 49.65
CA LEU A 469 18.00 -30.39 49.25
C LEU A 469 18.46 -28.93 49.33
N ALA A 470 17.61 -27.98 48.97
CA ALA A 470 17.93 -26.56 49.11
C ALA A 470 18.11 -26.16 50.58
N ASP A 471 17.25 -26.65 51.47
CA ASP A 471 17.30 -26.34 52.90
C ASP A 471 18.51 -26.98 53.58
N GLU A 472 18.85 -28.22 53.23
CA GLU A 472 20.08 -28.92 53.67
C GLU A 472 21.34 -28.13 53.26
N LEU A 473 21.38 -27.70 51.99
CA LEU A 473 22.50 -26.92 51.47
C LEU A 473 22.63 -25.58 52.19
N MET A 474 21.53 -24.90 52.56
CA MET A 474 21.62 -23.64 53.33
C MET A 474 21.95 -23.85 54.82
N GLY A 475 21.43 -24.91 55.44
CA GLY A 475 21.68 -25.23 56.85
C GLY A 475 23.13 -25.62 57.14
N GLY A 476 23.85 -26.16 56.15
CA GLY A 476 25.26 -26.52 56.26
C GLY A 476 26.25 -25.33 56.30
N PHE A 477 25.82 -24.11 55.98
CA PHE A 477 26.68 -22.90 56.05
C PHE A 477 26.64 -22.19 57.41
N VAL A 478 25.77 -22.62 58.33
CA VAL A 478 25.53 -21.97 59.64
C VAL A 478 26.18 -22.75 60.79
N ARG A 479 26.95 -23.81 60.51
CA ARG A 479 27.68 -24.59 61.53
C ARG A 479 29.18 -24.44 61.41
#